data_AF-A0A381ZU33-F1
#
_entry.id   AF-A0A381ZU33-F1
#
_cell.length_a   1.000
_cell.length_b   1.000
_cell.length_c   1.000
_cell.angle_alpha   90.00
_cell.angle_beta   90.00
_cell.angle_gamma   90.00
#
_symmetry.space_group_name_H-M   'P 1'
#
loop_
_entity.id
_entity.type
_entity.pdbx_description
1 polymer ?
#
loop_
_entity_poly.entity_id
_entity_poly.type
_entity_poly.pdbx_seq_one_letter_code
_entity_poly.pdbx_strand_id
1 'polypeptide(L)'
;MTKLSSGISDISNIAHLKNEVIRLAEKNGFNEPCYKIMLDYTINNLQSSGLGEKYYGYHNIDHLLEIPLGVLLVGDSKQIPNLSSEDLKYLFVSAIFHDFEPDKIIDKPSEDNVLKNLSSDHIIKNLIAQSETDFEIIKAIILRTAYPWSGKLKENGEKSMQKCFERSEITKNNPEKQEHYIWLGWLLSVIDRMTSYALGNFSKAIHVAKMNSHALGWHPEVLVKRSVAYFGDLVKNEFKMSSLVLQCLSKEMNENFMKNIQSFTELRDQEIKIQNDFAGKKLKFVTKMEHMKIKQDAKFVSSLNSIFLQLPRPLRFNENNFSESLTNSETILTTLRLNTLDGPIIGFAKGGPLENYNLRVEINDLNHGKRNTIFLEPIALSMGYWGLGAGHGLRQSFLMQAHTMNYDYLTSFAFRDVIASRVNGMEKAEFVTKFDPERWDYYRVTL
;
A
#
# COMPACT_ATOMS: atom_id res chain seq x y z
N MET A 1 4.24 -16.31 20.65
CA MET A 1 3.54 -15.67 19.51
C MET A 1 2.63 -16.71 18.90
N THR A 2 1.33 -16.56 19.12
CA THR A 2 0.26 -17.42 18.60
C THR A 2 0.07 -17.14 17.11
N LYS A 3 -0.22 -18.20 16.34
CA LYS A 3 -0.47 -18.18 14.89
C LYS A 3 -1.28 -16.95 14.46
N LEU A 4 -0.69 -16.10 13.63
CA LEU A 4 -1.41 -15.17 12.74
C LEU A 4 -2.16 -16.01 11.69
N SER A 5 -3.29 -16.61 12.08
CA SER A 5 -4.18 -17.29 11.16
C SER A 5 -5.18 -16.30 10.56
N SER A 6 -5.10 -16.18 9.25
CA SER A 6 -6.12 -15.74 8.30
C SER A 6 -7.56 -15.70 8.84
N GLY A 7 -8.17 -14.51 8.81
CA GLY A 7 -9.60 -14.32 9.02
C GLY A 7 -9.91 -13.59 10.32
N ILE A 8 -9.43 -12.35 10.45
CA ILE A 8 -9.76 -11.47 11.56
C ILE A 8 -10.29 -10.18 10.92
N SER A 9 -11.47 -9.72 11.34
CA SER A 9 -12.00 -8.39 10.97
C SER A 9 -10.92 -7.34 11.23
N ASP A 10 -10.71 -6.38 10.34
CA ASP A 10 -9.53 -5.50 10.40
C ASP A 10 -9.49 -4.71 11.75
N ILE A 11 -10.63 -4.45 12.42
CA ILE A 11 -10.73 -3.99 13.84
C ILE A 11 -9.88 -4.83 14.82
N SER A 12 -9.92 -6.15 14.70
CA SER A 12 -9.23 -7.07 15.61
C SER A 12 -7.73 -7.20 15.28
N ASN A 13 -7.25 -6.66 14.15
CA ASN A 13 -5.82 -6.54 13.88
C ASN A 13 -5.22 -5.28 14.52
N ILE A 14 -5.87 -4.12 14.36
CA ILE A 14 -5.43 -2.83 14.95
C ILE A 14 -5.35 -2.94 16.47
N ALA A 15 -6.41 -3.45 17.11
CA ALA A 15 -6.43 -3.61 18.57
C ALA A 15 -5.33 -4.57 19.06
N HIS A 16 -5.09 -5.66 18.31
CA HIS A 16 -4.04 -6.62 18.63
C HIS A 16 -2.64 -5.99 18.51
N LEU A 17 -2.33 -5.33 17.39
CA LEU A 17 -1.05 -4.66 17.16
C LEU A 17 -0.79 -3.60 18.23
N LYS A 18 -1.78 -2.75 18.50
CA LYS A 18 -1.68 -1.72 19.55
C LYS A 18 -1.37 -2.31 20.92
N ASN A 19 -2.04 -3.39 21.31
CA ASN A 19 -1.79 -4.05 22.59
C ASN A 19 -0.38 -4.64 22.66
N GLU A 20 0.13 -5.19 21.56
CA GLU A 20 1.49 -5.73 21.50
C GLU A 20 2.55 -4.63 21.58
N VAL A 21 2.32 -3.49 20.91
CA VAL A 21 3.17 -2.29 21.04
C VAL A 21 3.21 -1.83 22.50
N ILE A 22 2.06 -1.66 23.15
CA ILE A 22 1.99 -1.23 24.55
C ILE A 22 2.74 -2.22 25.46
N ARG A 23 2.48 -3.53 25.29
CA ARG A 23 3.12 -4.59 26.08
C ARG A 23 4.65 -4.56 25.96
N LEU A 24 5.17 -4.35 24.75
CA LEU A 24 6.62 -4.25 24.54
C LEU A 24 7.20 -2.91 24.99
N ALA A 25 6.45 -1.81 24.88
CA ALA A 25 6.86 -0.51 25.39
C ALA A 25 7.05 -0.56 26.92
N GLU A 26 6.07 -1.10 27.65
CA GLU A 26 6.14 -1.31 29.11
C GLU A 26 7.33 -2.20 29.48
N LYS A 27 7.55 -3.30 28.74
CA LYS A 27 8.71 -4.19 28.94
C LYS A 27 10.06 -3.46 28.79
N ASN A 28 10.12 -2.47 27.89
CA ASN A 28 11.32 -1.65 27.65
C ASN A 28 11.40 -0.42 28.58
N GLY A 29 10.49 -0.30 29.56
CA GLY A 29 10.51 0.76 30.57
C GLY A 29 9.74 2.02 30.21
N PHE A 30 8.94 2.01 29.13
CA PHE A 30 8.11 3.14 28.71
C PHE A 30 6.74 3.08 29.41
N ASN A 31 6.75 3.28 30.72
CA ASN A 31 5.58 3.11 31.58
C ASN A 31 4.79 4.41 31.77
N GLU A 32 5.36 5.54 31.37
CA GLU A 32 4.75 6.85 31.49
C GLU A 32 3.47 6.91 30.62
N PRO A 33 2.38 7.49 31.13
CA PRO A 33 1.11 7.55 30.39
C PRO A 33 1.21 8.23 29.03
N CYS A 34 2.18 9.15 28.85
CA CYS A 34 2.36 9.91 27.62
C CYS A 34 2.52 9.00 26.39
N TYR A 35 3.24 7.88 26.49
CA TYR A 35 3.47 6.96 25.37
C TYR A 35 2.17 6.33 24.84
N LYS A 36 1.30 5.87 25.75
CA LYS A 36 0.00 5.34 25.37
C LYS A 36 -0.90 6.44 24.81
N ILE A 37 -0.86 7.63 25.38
CA ILE A 37 -1.63 8.78 24.90
C ILE A 37 -1.17 9.20 23.50
N MET A 38 0.13 9.17 23.19
CA MET A 38 0.64 9.44 21.84
C MET A 38 0.06 8.48 20.81
N LEU A 39 0.06 7.18 21.10
CA LEU A 39 -0.54 6.16 20.22
C LEU A 39 -2.04 6.41 20.03
N ASP A 40 -2.79 6.58 21.12
CA ASP A 40 -4.23 6.84 21.07
C ASP A 40 -4.56 8.11 20.28
N TYR A 41 -3.81 9.18 20.53
CA TYR A 41 -3.97 10.47 19.86
C TYR A 41 -3.75 10.35 18.35
N THR A 42 -2.67 9.68 17.95
CA THR A 42 -2.30 9.52 16.54
C THR A 42 -3.34 8.66 15.80
N ILE A 43 -3.73 7.52 16.38
CA ILE A 43 -4.76 6.63 15.83
C ILE A 43 -6.09 7.37 15.65
N ASN A 44 -6.54 8.09 16.68
CA ASN A 44 -7.81 8.82 16.64
C ASN A 44 -7.80 9.91 15.57
N ASN A 45 -6.72 10.68 15.43
CA ASN A 45 -6.61 11.71 14.41
C ASN A 45 -6.65 11.13 12.98
N LEU A 46 -5.91 10.05 12.72
CA LEU A 46 -5.95 9.38 11.41
C LEU A 46 -7.34 8.82 11.13
N GLN A 47 -7.97 8.17 12.10
CA GLN A 47 -9.30 7.61 11.94
C GLN A 47 -10.37 8.69 11.68
N SER A 48 -10.36 9.79 12.43
CA SER A 48 -11.25 10.93 12.23
C SER A 48 -11.05 11.62 10.88
N SER A 49 -9.87 11.48 10.28
CA SER A 49 -9.55 12.05 8.96
C SER A 49 -9.82 11.08 7.80
N GLY A 50 -10.51 9.97 8.05
CA GLY A 50 -10.85 9.00 7.01
C GLY A 50 -9.72 8.03 6.64
N LEU A 51 -8.59 8.05 7.38
CA LEU A 51 -7.43 7.18 7.17
C LEU A 51 -7.49 5.90 8.05
N GLY A 52 -8.70 5.53 8.46
CA GLY A 52 -8.98 4.39 9.33
C GLY A 52 -9.06 3.05 8.59
N GLU A 53 -9.81 2.09 9.14
CA GLU A 53 -9.90 0.70 8.67
C GLU A 53 -10.25 0.55 7.17
N LYS A 54 -11.09 1.45 6.64
CA LYS A 54 -11.55 1.38 5.24
C LYS A 54 -10.57 1.98 4.24
N TYR A 55 -9.52 2.64 4.71
CA TYR A 55 -8.55 3.34 3.88
C TYR A 55 -7.52 2.36 3.29
N TYR A 56 -7.39 2.36 1.97
CA TYR A 56 -6.44 1.50 1.27
C TYR A 56 -5.14 2.23 0.88
N GLY A 57 -4.54 2.93 1.84
CA GLY A 57 -3.18 3.45 1.70
C GLY A 57 -2.14 2.55 2.35
N TYR A 58 -0.88 2.69 1.95
CA TYR A 58 0.25 2.08 2.65
C TYR A 58 0.45 2.75 4.02
N HIS A 59 0.34 4.08 4.09
CA HIS A 59 0.55 4.85 5.31
C HIS A 59 -0.79 4.97 6.07
N ASN A 60 -1.25 3.83 6.59
CA ASN A 60 -2.50 3.67 7.33
C ASN A 60 -2.23 3.33 8.82
N ILE A 61 -3.29 3.06 9.59
CA ILE A 61 -3.16 2.76 11.04
C ILE A 61 -2.39 1.46 11.30
N ASP A 62 -2.50 0.44 10.45
CA ASP A 62 -1.71 -0.80 10.61
C ASP A 62 -0.22 -0.48 10.49
N HIS A 63 0.18 0.26 9.44
CA HIS A 63 1.57 0.67 9.25
C HIS A 63 2.09 1.52 10.41
N LEU A 64 1.30 2.50 10.86
CA LEU A 64 1.59 3.31 12.05
C LEU A 64 1.90 2.45 13.28
N LEU A 65 1.25 1.29 13.45
CA LEU A 65 1.48 0.41 14.60
C LEU A 65 2.62 -0.58 14.37
N GLU A 66 2.81 -1.04 13.13
CA GLU A 66 3.89 -1.95 12.76
C GLU A 66 5.27 -1.32 12.98
N ILE A 67 5.45 -0.01 12.70
CA ILE A 67 6.78 0.62 12.81
C ILE A 67 7.26 0.78 14.27
N PRO A 68 6.47 1.32 15.21
CA PRO A 68 6.83 1.32 16.63
C PRO A 68 7.03 -0.10 17.18
N LEU A 69 6.26 -1.09 16.73
CA LEU A 69 6.49 -2.50 17.07
C LEU A 69 7.88 -2.95 16.60
N GLY A 70 8.27 -2.64 15.36
CA GLY A 70 9.59 -2.94 14.82
C GLY A 70 10.72 -2.30 15.63
N VAL A 71 10.56 -1.03 16.03
CA VAL A 71 11.51 -0.34 16.91
C VAL A 71 11.67 -1.06 18.25
N LEU A 72 10.56 -1.43 18.90
CA LEU A 72 10.58 -2.11 20.18
C LEU A 72 11.19 -3.52 20.08
N LEU A 73 10.93 -4.25 19.00
CA LEU A 73 11.56 -5.56 18.74
C LEU A 73 13.07 -5.42 18.56
N VAL A 74 13.51 -4.40 17.83
CA VAL A 74 14.94 -4.12 17.65
C VAL A 74 15.60 -3.77 18.98
N GLY A 75 14.99 -2.87 19.76
CA GLY A 75 15.48 -2.46 21.08
C GLY A 75 15.54 -3.60 22.10
N ASP A 76 14.47 -4.40 22.20
CA ASP A 76 14.33 -5.50 23.16
C ASP A 76 15.38 -6.60 22.94
N SER A 77 15.86 -6.77 21.71
CA SER A 77 16.89 -7.75 21.37
C SER A 77 18.22 -7.50 22.08
N LYS A 78 18.54 -6.24 22.41
CA LYS A 78 19.83 -5.79 22.97
C LYS A 78 21.06 -6.22 22.15
N GLN A 79 20.87 -6.51 20.85
CA GLN A 79 21.96 -6.97 19.98
C GLN A 79 22.72 -5.82 19.32
N ILE A 80 22.20 -4.59 19.33
CA ILE A 80 22.87 -3.42 18.76
C ILE A 80 23.70 -2.75 19.87
N PRO A 81 25.05 -2.85 19.84
CA PRO A 81 25.89 -2.46 20.99
C PRO A 81 25.82 -0.97 21.36
N ASN A 82 25.56 -0.11 20.38
CA ASN A 82 25.56 1.35 20.55
C ASN A 82 24.14 1.93 20.74
N LEU A 83 23.12 1.08 20.87
CA LEU A 83 21.74 1.54 21.08
C LEU A 83 21.42 1.56 22.56
N SER A 84 21.37 2.76 23.15
CA SER A 84 21.00 2.96 24.55
C SER A 84 19.49 2.92 24.77
N SER A 85 19.07 2.82 26.04
CA SER A 85 17.64 2.95 26.40
C SER A 85 17.07 4.32 26.05
N GLU A 86 17.89 5.36 26.12
CA GLU A 86 17.50 6.72 25.75
C GLU A 86 17.30 6.81 24.23
N ASP A 87 18.19 6.22 23.44
CA ASP A 87 18.03 6.15 21.99
C ASP A 87 16.73 5.45 21.58
N LEU A 88 16.36 4.39 22.31
CA LEU A 88 15.12 3.67 22.07
C LEU A 88 13.88 4.55 22.32
N LYS A 89 13.91 5.46 23.31
CA LYS A 89 12.83 6.44 23.51
C LYS A 89 12.69 7.36 22.30
N TYR A 90 13.80 7.93 21.83
CA TYR A 90 13.81 8.81 20.65
C TYR A 90 13.29 8.08 19.40
N LEU A 91 13.72 6.84 19.18
CA LEU A 91 13.23 6.01 18.07
C LEU A 91 11.74 5.72 18.20
N PHE A 92 11.27 5.36 19.39
CA PHE A 92 9.86 4.99 19.61
C PHE A 92 8.92 6.18 19.40
N VAL A 93 9.25 7.34 19.98
CA VAL A 93 8.49 8.58 19.78
C VAL A 93 8.52 9.00 18.31
N SER A 94 9.69 8.93 17.65
CA SER A 94 9.80 9.24 16.23
C SER A 94 8.98 8.28 15.37
N ALA A 95 8.98 6.99 15.67
CA ALA A 95 8.20 5.98 14.95
C ALA A 95 6.68 6.20 15.05
N ILE A 96 6.18 6.68 16.19
CA ILE A 96 4.75 7.03 16.33
C ILE A 96 4.39 8.21 15.42
N PHE A 97 5.30 9.17 15.25
CA PHE A 97 4.99 10.42 14.57
C PHE A 97 5.53 10.57 13.15
N HIS A 98 6.34 9.63 12.65
CA HIS A 98 7.07 9.78 11.38
C HIS A 98 6.17 10.03 10.16
N ASP A 99 4.95 9.51 10.21
CA ASP A 99 3.93 9.62 9.17
C ASP A 99 2.71 10.46 9.61
N PHE A 100 2.84 11.27 10.65
CA PHE A 100 1.71 12.04 11.20
C PHE A 100 1.31 13.20 10.28
N GLU A 101 0.46 12.89 9.30
CA GLU A 101 -0.15 13.84 8.37
C GLU A 101 -1.65 13.51 8.20
N PRO A 102 -2.50 13.84 9.18
CA PRO A 102 -3.92 13.49 9.15
C PRO A 102 -4.68 14.13 7.96
N ASP A 103 -4.21 15.27 7.47
CA ASP A 103 -4.79 16.04 6.37
C ASP A 103 -4.18 15.74 4.99
N LYS A 104 -3.46 14.62 4.84
CA LYS A 104 -2.72 14.29 3.62
C LYS A 104 -3.63 14.18 2.39
N ILE A 105 -3.18 14.79 1.29
CA ILE A 105 -3.85 14.78 -0.03
C ILE A 105 -3.30 13.64 -0.91
N ILE A 106 -2.11 13.14 -0.59
CA ILE A 106 -1.45 12.01 -1.25
C ILE A 106 -1.11 10.99 -0.17
N ASP A 107 -1.16 9.69 -0.47
CA ASP A 107 -0.95 8.65 0.55
C ASP A 107 0.45 8.72 1.17
N LYS A 108 1.48 8.90 0.33
CA LYS A 108 2.84 9.11 0.83
C LYS A 108 2.92 10.46 1.55
N PRO A 109 3.24 10.48 2.86
CA PRO A 109 3.38 11.73 3.59
C PRO A 109 4.59 12.52 3.13
N SER A 110 4.52 13.83 3.33
CA SER A 110 5.64 14.75 3.13
C SER A 110 6.29 15.02 4.47
N GLU A 111 7.60 14.83 4.59
CA GLU A 111 8.31 15.09 5.84
C GLU A 111 8.12 16.55 6.28
N ASP A 112 8.05 17.50 5.34
CA ASP A 112 7.76 18.91 5.64
C ASP A 112 6.36 19.11 6.24
N ASN A 113 5.35 18.37 5.75
CA ASN A 113 3.99 18.46 6.27
C ASN A 113 3.86 17.78 7.64
N VAL A 114 4.51 16.61 7.82
CA VAL A 114 4.61 15.95 9.11
C VAL A 114 5.21 16.92 10.14
N LEU A 115 6.37 17.50 9.83
CA LEU A 115 7.02 18.45 10.73
C LEU A 115 6.17 19.68 11.03
N LYS A 116 5.43 20.19 10.03
CA LYS A 116 4.48 21.29 10.21
C LYS A 116 3.38 20.90 11.19
N ASN A 117 2.74 19.75 11.00
CA ASN A 117 1.67 19.24 11.86
C ASN A 117 2.16 19.04 13.31
N LEU A 118 3.32 18.40 13.50
CA LEU A 118 3.94 18.25 14.83
C LEU A 118 4.27 19.61 15.46
N SER A 119 4.66 20.60 14.65
CA SER A 119 5.02 21.93 15.14
C SER A 119 3.80 22.81 15.46
N SER A 120 2.65 22.59 14.82
CA SER A 120 1.42 23.34 15.11
C SER A 120 0.63 22.74 16.28
N ASP A 121 0.81 21.45 16.57
CA ASP A 121 0.02 20.75 17.56
C ASP A 121 0.63 20.84 18.97
N HIS A 122 -0.03 21.61 19.83
CA HIS A 122 0.37 21.78 21.23
C HIS A 122 0.24 20.51 22.07
N ILE A 123 -0.69 19.60 21.73
CA ILE A 123 -0.87 18.33 22.44
C ILE A 123 0.33 17.44 22.18
N ILE A 124 0.72 17.30 20.92
CA ILE A 124 1.90 16.52 20.53
C ILE A 124 3.17 17.07 21.19
N LYS A 125 3.38 18.39 21.15
CA LYS A 125 4.52 19.02 21.82
C LYS A 125 4.58 18.73 23.31
N ASN A 126 3.43 18.81 24.00
CA ASN A 126 3.35 18.51 25.42
C ASN A 126 3.64 17.03 25.70
N LEU A 127 3.15 16.12 24.85
CA LEU A 127 3.43 14.68 24.98
C LEU A 127 4.92 14.38 24.79
N ILE A 128 5.56 14.97 23.77
CA ILE A 128 7.00 14.79 23.52
C ILE A 128 7.85 15.34 24.68
N ALA A 129 7.43 16.46 25.28
CA ALA A 129 8.09 16.98 26.47
C ALA A 129 7.93 16.03 27.67
N GLN A 130 6.76 15.42 27.85
CA GLN A 130 6.49 14.44 28.91
C GLN A 130 7.24 13.12 28.73
N SER A 131 7.64 12.76 27.51
CA SER A 131 8.52 11.60 27.26
C SER A 131 10.00 11.91 27.48
N GLU A 132 10.33 13.12 27.95
CA GLU A 132 11.71 13.57 28.23
C GLU A 132 12.62 13.59 26.99
N THR A 133 12.04 13.63 25.79
CA THR A 133 12.78 13.67 24.52
C THR A 133 12.81 15.08 23.94
N ASP A 134 13.93 15.47 23.34
CA ASP A 134 14.10 16.75 22.65
C ASP A 134 13.31 16.77 21.32
N PHE A 135 12.40 17.73 21.19
CA PHE A 135 11.53 17.88 20.02
C PHE A 135 12.29 18.15 18.71
N GLU A 136 13.39 18.89 18.75
CA GLU A 136 14.19 19.15 17.55
C GLU A 136 14.92 17.89 17.08
N ILE A 137 15.37 17.05 18.02
CA ILE A 137 15.96 15.74 17.69
C ILE A 137 14.93 14.80 17.07
N ILE A 138 13.69 14.75 17.59
CA ILE A 138 12.60 13.96 16.99
C ILE A 138 12.38 14.38 15.54
N LYS A 139 12.31 15.69 15.26
CA LYS A 139 12.19 16.19 13.88
C LYS A 139 13.38 15.77 13.01
N ALA A 140 14.61 15.82 13.53
CA ALA A 140 15.79 15.41 12.78
C ALA A 140 15.77 13.91 12.43
N ILE A 141 15.34 13.05 13.36
CA ILE A 141 15.19 11.60 13.13
C ILE A 141 14.13 11.34 12.06
N ILE A 142 12.97 11.99 12.14
CA ILE A 142 11.88 11.89 11.14
C ILE A 142 12.36 12.37 9.77
N LEU A 143 13.03 13.53 9.69
CA LEU A 143 13.59 14.01 8.41
C LEU A 143 14.50 12.98 7.75
N ARG A 144 15.26 12.21 8.53
CA ARG A 144 16.18 11.21 8.03
C ARG A 144 15.49 9.93 7.55
N THR A 145 14.21 9.70 7.86
CA THR A 145 13.48 8.52 7.36
C THR A 145 13.17 8.59 5.87
N ALA A 146 13.21 9.79 5.29
CA ALA A 146 12.90 10.04 3.89
C ALA A 146 13.65 9.09 2.94
N TYR A 147 12.89 8.47 2.04
CA TYR A 147 13.42 7.49 1.10
C TYR A 147 12.95 7.76 -0.35
N PRO A 148 13.85 7.63 -1.35
CA PRO A 148 15.28 7.27 -1.24
C PRO A 148 16.16 8.43 -0.74
N TRP A 149 17.03 8.18 0.25
CA TRP A 149 17.93 9.19 0.84
C TRP A 149 19.10 9.56 -0.09
N SER A 150 18.80 10.26 -1.17
CA SER A 150 19.75 10.61 -2.24
C SER A 150 19.37 11.90 -2.96
N GLY A 151 20.32 12.46 -3.72
CA GLY A 151 20.10 13.65 -4.54
C GLY A 151 19.55 14.84 -3.76
N LYS A 152 18.64 15.60 -4.39
CA LYS A 152 18.03 16.81 -3.81
C LYS A 152 17.25 16.54 -2.52
N LEU A 153 16.65 15.35 -2.37
CA LEU A 153 15.93 14.97 -1.15
C LEU A 153 16.90 14.94 0.04
N LYS A 154 18.03 14.25 -0.12
CA LYS A 154 19.09 14.20 0.88
C LYS A 154 19.64 15.58 1.21
N GLU A 155 20.00 16.38 0.21
CA GLU A 155 20.56 17.73 0.42
C GLU A 155 19.62 18.65 1.20
N ASN A 156 18.32 18.59 0.89
CA ASN A 156 17.31 19.37 1.60
C ASN A 156 17.09 18.83 3.02
N GLY A 157 17.02 17.51 3.17
CA GLY A 157 16.89 16.85 4.47
C GLY A 157 18.04 17.19 5.40
N GLU A 158 19.29 17.09 4.94
CA GLU A 158 20.49 17.45 5.71
C GLU A 158 20.48 18.91 6.16
N LYS A 159 20.06 19.85 5.29
CA LYS A 159 19.90 21.26 5.65
C LYS A 159 18.83 21.49 6.72
N SER A 160 17.70 20.77 6.64
CA SER A 160 16.63 20.88 7.63
C SER A 160 17.03 20.23 8.96
N MET A 161 17.73 19.10 8.92
CA MET A 161 18.28 18.43 10.10
C MET A 161 19.31 19.32 10.81
N GLN A 162 20.20 19.97 10.07
CA GLN A 162 21.19 20.89 10.65
C GLN A 162 20.53 22.01 11.46
N LYS A 163 19.44 22.60 10.95
CA LYS A 163 18.66 23.61 11.70
C LYS A 163 18.05 23.06 12.99
N CYS A 164 17.62 21.80 12.98
CA CYS A 164 17.12 21.14 14.19
C CYS A 164 18.26 20.95 15.21
N PHE A 165 19.42 20.50 14.75
CA PHE A 165 20.59 20.31 15.61
C PHE A 165 21.12 21.62 16.22
N GLU A 166 21.05 22.73 15.49
CA GLU A 166 21.43 24.05 16.01
C GLU A 166 20.48 24.59 17.09
N ARG A 167 19.24 24.07 17.15
CA ARG A 167 18.19 24.48 18.09
C ARG A 167 18.09 23.60 19.32
N SER A 168 18.67 22.39 19.28
CA SER A 168 18.70 21.49 20.42
C SER A 168 19.96 21.71 21.25
N GLU A 169 19.80 21.90 22.56
CA GLU A 169 20.93 22.07 23.48
C GLU A 169 21.81 20.82 23.59
N ILE A 170 21.30 19.64 23.22
CA ILE A 170 22.04 18.36 23.26
C ILE A 170 23.00 18.25 22.06
N THR A 171 22.59 18.75 20.90
CA THR A 171 23.31 18.54 19.62
C THR A 171 24.01 19.79 19.11
N LYS A 172 23.64 20.98 19.59
CA LYS A 172 24.29 22.23 19.24
C LYS A 172 25.77 22.19 19.62
N ASN A 173 26.63 22.49 18.65
CA ASN A 173 28.09 22.42 18.78
C ASN A 173 28.62 21.02 19.18
N ASN A 174 27.86 19.95 18.97
CA ASN A 174 28.26 18.58 19.27
C ASN A 174 28.13 17.67 18.05
N PRO A 175 29.14 17.65 17.16
CA PRO A 175 29.10 16.85 15.92
C PRO A 175 28.91 15.34 16.17
N GLU A 176 29.48 14.80 17.25
CA GLU A 176 29.35 13.38 17.59
C GLU A 176 27.88 13.02 17.88
N LYS A 177 27.16 13.86 18.63
CA LYS A 177 25.72 13.68 18.87
C LYS A 177 24.91 13.85 17.59
N GLN A 178 25.26 14.80 16.72
CA GLN A 178 24.58 14.98 15.44
C GLN A 178 24.70 13.72 14.55
N GLU A 179 25.92 13.18 14.41
CA GLU A 179 26.16 11.95 13.66
C GLU A 179 25.40 10.75 14.25
N HIS A 180 25.33 10.65 15.58
CA HIS A 180 24.57 9.62 16.27
C HIS A 180 23.07 9.68 15.96
N TYR A 181 22.44 10.87 16.02
CA TYR A 181 21.02 10.99 15.70
C TYR A 181 20.71 10.83 14.20
N ILE A 182 21.66 11.18 13.31
CA ILE A 182 21.58 10.81 11.88
C ILE A 182 21.58 9.28 11.74
N TRP A 183 22.43 8.58 12.50
CA TRP A 183 22.49 7.13 12.48
C TRP A 183 21.19 6.49 13.02
N LEU A 184 20.60 7.04 14.08
CA LEU A 184 19.28 6.60 14.57
C LEU A 184 18.17 6.81 13.54
N GLY A 185 18.14 7.94 12.85
CA GLY A 185 17.20 8.17 11.75
C GLY A 185 17.37 7.17 10.59
N TRP A 186 18.61 6.78 10.29
CA TRP A 186 18.87 5.72 9.31
C TRP A 186 18.36 4.35 9.78
N LEU A 187 18.59 4.02 11.05
CA LEU A 187 18.04 2.80 11.66
C LEU A 187 16.52 2.78 11.57
N LEU A 188 15.84 3.88 11.94
CA LEU A 188 14.39 3.99 11.83
C LEU A 188 13.90 3.83 10.38
N SER A 189 14.56 4.46 9.41
CA SER A 189 14.24 4.32 7.98
C SER A 189 14.27 2.87 7.49
N VAL A 190 15.21 2.07 8.01
CA VAL A 190 15.34 0.65 7.63
C VAL A 190 14.32 -0.21 8.37
N ILE A 191 14.05 0.08 9.65
CA ILE A 191 12.98 -0.58 10.42
C ILE A 191 11.63 -0.37 9.74
N ASP A 192 11.32 0.88 9.39
CA ASP A 192 10.11 1.27 8.66
C ASP A 192 9.91 0.39 7.41
N ARG A 193 10.94 0.36 6.56
CA ARG A 193 10.93 -0.34 5.28
C ARG A 193 10.95 -1.87 5.35
N MET A 194 11.35 -2.46 6.48
CA MET A 194 11.50 -3.91 6.62
C MET A 194 10.38 -4.55 7.45
N THR A 195 9.83 -3.85 8.44
CA THR A 195 9.02 -4.48 9.49
C THR A 195 7.76 -5.14 8.92
N SER A 196 6.98 -4.43 8.11
CA SER A 196 5.76 -4.99 7.48
C SER A 196 6.03 -6.24 6.64
N TYR A 197 7.20 -6.32 6.00
CA TYR A 197 7.62 -7.47 5.19
C TYR A 197 8.19 -8.63 6.02
N ALA A 198 8.56 -8.40 7.27
CA ALA A 198 9.04 -9.44 8.19
C ALA A 198 7.90 -10.05 9.04
N LEU A 199 6.82 -9.28 9.27
CA LEU A 199 5.69 -9.68 10.12
C LEU A 199 4.77 -10.76 9.52
N GLY A 200 4.90 -11.07 8.23
CA GLY A 200 4.00 -12.02 7.58
C GLY A 200 4.59 -12.74 6.38
N ASN A 201 3.85 -13.75 5.91
CA ASN A 201 4.19 -14.50 4.72
C ASN A 201 3.98 -13.70 3.43
N PHE A 202 4.19 -14.36 2.29
CA PHE A 202 4.12 -13.71 0.99
C PHE A 202 2.78 -13.06 0.67
N SER A 203 1.67 -13.56 1.22
CA SER A 203 0.34 -12.94 1.05
C SER A 203 0.26 -11.54 1.67
N LYS A 204 0.82 -11.36 2.88
CA LYS A 204 0.95 -10.04 3.50
C LYS A 204 1.95 -9.18 2.71
N ALA A 205 3.10 -9.74 2.34
CA ALA A 205 4.14 -9.00 1.61
C ALA A 205 3.65 -8.45 0.27
N ILE A 206 2.96 -9.24 -0.55
CA ILE A 206 2.42 -8.77 -1.83
C ILE A 206 1.30 -7.75 -1.63
N HIS A 207 0.52 -7.86 -0.54
CA HIS A 207 -0.49 -6.88 -0.19
C HIS A 207 0.14 -5.53 0.18
N VAL A 208 1.18 -5.53 1.02
CA VAL A 208 1.96 -4.34 1.37
C VAL A 208 2.60 -3.71 0.12
N ALA A 209 3.18 -4.52 -0.77
CA ALA A 209 3.73 -4.03 -2.04
C ALA A 209 2.67 -3.38 -2.95
N LYS A 210 1.44 -3.90 -2.98
CA LYS A 210 0.32 -3.29 -3.72
C LYS A 210 -0.09 -1.95 -3.13
N MET A 211 -0.18 -1.84 -1.80
CA MET A 211 -0.48 -0.58 -1.14
C MET A 211 0.62 0.46 -1.39
N ASN A 212 1.89 0.07 -1.28
CA ASN A 212 3.01 0.98 -1.55
C ASN A 212 3.08 1.39 -3.04
N SER A 213 2.85 0.44 -3.95
CA SER A 213 2.70 0.71 -5.39
C SER A 213 1.58 1.72 -5.65
N HIS A 214 0.46 1.61 -4.94
CA HIS A 214 -0.66 2.54 -5.01
C HIS A 214 -0.28 3.92 -4.48
N ALA A 215 0.36 4.00 -3.31
CA ALA A 215 0.86 5.23 -2.70
C ALA A 215 1.75 6.05 -3.64
N LEU A 216 2.59 5.35 -4.39
CA LEU A 216 3.55 5.92 -5.32
C LEU A 216 3.01 6.10 -6.74
N GLY A 217 1.73 5.77 -7.00
CA GLY A 217 1.10 5.90 -8.32
C GLY A 217 1.71 4.97 -9.38
N TRP A 218 2.26 3.83 -8.98
CA TRP A 218 2.88 2.87 -9.91
C TRP A 218 1.81 2.08 -10.65
N HIS A 219 1.98 1.96 -11.97
CA HIS A 219 1.18 1.04 -12.78
C HIS A 219 1.42 -0.42 -12.34
N PRO A 220 0.40 -1.30 -12.29
CA PRO A 220 0.56 -2.69 -11.86
C PRO A 220 1.66 -3.48 -12.57
N GLU A 221 1.95 -3.16 -13.83
CA GLU A 221 3.02 -3.76 -14.64
C GLU A 221 4.41 -3.66 -14.01
N VAL A 222 4.71 -2.57 -13.29
CA VAL A 222 6.06 -2.34 -12.75
C VAL A 222 6.19 -2.79 -11.30
N LEU A 223 5.11 -3.27 -10.67
CA LEU A 223 5.05 -3.60 -9.25
C LEU A 223 6.15 -4.58 -8.87
N VAL A 224 6.19 -5.76 -9.49
CA VAL A 224 7.14 -6.83 -9.11
C VAL A 224 8.58 -6.40 -9.40
N LYS A 225 8.84 -5.82 -10.58
CA LYS A 225 10.16 -5.29 -10.95
C LYS A 225 10.67 -4.27 -9.92
N ARG A 226 9.82 -3.34 -9.50
CA ARG A 226 10.21 -2.30 -8.54
C ARG A 226 10.31 -2.87 -7.11
N SER A 227 9.49 -3.84 -6.73
CA SER A 227 9.66 -4.56 -5.46
C SER A 227 11.00 -5.31 -5.39
N VAL A 228 11.41 -6.00 -6.45
CA VAL A 228 12.74 -6.65 -6.50
C VAL A 228 13.86 -5.63 -6.40
N ALA A 229 13.75 -4.49 -7.08
CA ALA A 229 14.73 -3.41 -6.96
C ALA A 229 14.79 -2.84 -5.53
N TYR A 230 13.63 -2.65 -4.90
CA TYR A 230 13.50 -2.18 -3.51
C TYR A 230 14.18 -3.13 -2.52
N PHE A 231 13.90 -4.44 -2.59
CA PHE A 231 14.60 -5.41 -1.73
C PHE A 231 16.09 -5.52 -2.06
N GLY A 232 16.44 -5.39 -3.35
CA GLY A 232 17.83 -5.33 -3.79
C GLY A 232 18.61 -4.19 -3.18
N ASP A 233 17.99 -3.01 -3.04
CA ASP A 233 18.58 -1.84 -2.37
C ASP A 233 18.81 -2.12 -0.88
N LEU A 234 17.80 -2.63 -0.17
CA LEU A 234 17.90 -2.99 1.24
C LEU A 234 19.05 -3.98 1.50
N VAL A 235 19.14 -5.06 0.72
CA VAL A 235 20.12 -6.14 0.98
C VAL A 235 21.52 -5.87 0.42
N LYS A 236 21.70 -4.87 -0.46
CA LYS A 236 23.01 -4.55 -1.06
C LYS A 236 23.54 -3.20 -0.61
N ASN A 237 22.76 -2.15 -0.84
CA ASN A 237 23.20 -0.77 -0.59
C ASN A 237 23.04 -0.39 0.89
N GLU A 238 22.05 -0.96 1.56
CA GLU A 238 21.83 -0.75 3.00
C GLU A 238 22.14 -1.97 3.86
N PHE A 239 22.91 -2.91 3.31
CA PHE A 239 23.25 -4.17 3.96
C PHE A 239 23.70 -3.99 5.42
N LYS A 240 24.55 -2.99 5.69
CA LYS A 240 25.03 -2.69 7.04
C LYS A 240 23.88 -2.52 8.04
N MET A 241 22.87 -1.73 7.70
CA MET A 241 21.76 -1.44 8.60
C MET A 241 20.69 -2.53 8.55
N SER A 242 20.38 -3.06 7.36
CA SER A 242 19.40 -4.16 7.23
C SER A 242 19.85 -5.41 7.98
N SER A 243 21.15 -5.73 7.98
CA SER A 243 21.69 -6.86 8.74
C SER A 243 21.59 -6.66 10.24
N LEU A 244 21.79 -5.44 10.75
CA LEU A 244 21.59 -5.12 12.16
C LEU A 244 20.13 -5.34 12.56
N VAL A 245 19.18 -4.82 11.77
CA VAL A 245 17.74 -5.03 12.02
C VAL A 245 17.40 -6.52 12.03
N LEU A 246 17.81 -7.29 11.01
CA LEU A 246 17.52 -8.73 10.93
C LEU A 246 18.09 -9.52 12.12
N GLN A 247 19.30 -9.19 12.59
CA GLN A 247 19.88 -9.84 13.77
C GLN A 247 18.99 -9.71 15.01
N CYS A 248 18.31 -8.57 15.16
CA CYS A 248 17.42 -8.30 16.28
C CYS A 248 16.06 -9.01 16.18
N LEU A 249 15.60 -9.34 14.98
CA LEU A 249 14.29 -9.96 14.77
C LEU A 249 14.29 -11.45 15.13
N SER A 250 13.09 -11.98 15.39
CA SER A 250 12.94 -13.42 15.64
C SER A 250 13.32 -14.25 14.41
N LYS A 251 13.68 -15.53 14.64
CA LYS A 251 13.98 -16.47 13.54
C LYS A 251 12.84 -16.56 12.53
N GLU A 252 11.59 -16.58 13.00
CA GLU A 252 10.40 -16.63 12.14
C GLU A 252 10.30 -15.39 11.25
N MET A 253 10.50 -14.19 11.81
CA MET A 253 10.44 -12.94 11.05
C MET A 253 11.56 -12.84 10.01
N ASN A 254 12.77 -13.29 10.35
CA ASN A 254 13.88 -13.38 9.41
C ASN A 254 13.58 -14.35 8.26
N GLU A 255 13.04 -15.54 8.57
CA GLU A 255 12.62 -16.50 7.55
C GLU A 255 11.53 -15.93 6.65
N ASN A 256 10.54 -15.24 7.23
CA ASN A 256 9.48 -14.59 6.47
C ASN A 256 10.06 -13.55 5.49
N PHE A 257 10.90 -12.63 5.98
CA PHE A 257 11.51 -11.61 5.15
C PHE A 257 12.31 -12.21 3.98
N MET A 258 13.16 -13.20 4.25
CA MET A 258 13.97 -13.85 3.20
C MET A 258 13.10 -14.64 2.20
N LYS A 259 12.09 -15.37 2.67
CA LYS A 259 11.13 -16.07 1.79
C LYS A 259 10.36 -15.07 0.92
N ASN A 260 9.98 -13.92 1.47
CA ASN A 260 9.27 -12.88 0.72
C ASN A 260 10.15 -12.32 -0.41
N ILE A 261 11.43 -12.00 -0.15
CA ILE A 261 12.39 -11.58 -1.18
C ILE A 261 12.53 -12.64 -2.29
N GLN A 262 12.65 -13.91 -1.90
CA GLN A 262 12.73 -15.01 -2.85
C GLN A 262 11.47 -15.09 -3.72
N SER A 263 10.27 -15.04 -3.13
CA SER A 263 9.01 -15.10 -3.87
C SER A 263 8.85 -13.92 -4.85
N PHE A 264 9.27 -12.71 -4.49
CA PHE A 264 9.29 -11.58 -5.45
C PHE A 264 10.27 -11.81 -6.60
N THR A 265 11.42 -12.42 -6.33
CA THR A 265 12.41 -12.77 -7.36
C THR A 265 11.85 -13.83 -8.31
N GLU A 266 11.23 -14.88 -7.79
CA GLU A 266 10.58 -15.93 -8.58
C GLU A 266 9.44 -15.37 -9.45
N LEU A 267 8.62 -14.46 -8.90
CA LEU A 267 7.61 -13.76 -9.70
C LEU A 267 8.23 -12.92 -10.81
N ARG A 268 9.38 -12.29 -10.55
CA ARG A 268 10.07 -11.48 -11.55
C ARG A 268 10.63 -12.34 -12.68
N ASP A 269 11.17 -13.50 -12.36
CA ASP A 269 11.64 -14.47 -13.36
C ASP A 269 10.48 -14.99 -14.22
N GLN A 270 9.33 -15.25 -13.60
CA GLN A 270 8.11 -15.60 -14.32
C GLN A 270 7.63 -14.48 -15.24
N GLU A 271 7.64 -13.22 -14.80
CA GLU A 271 7.34 -12.05 -15.64
C GLU A 271 8.25 -11.98 -16.87
N ILE A 272 9.56 -12.10 -16.67
CA ILE A 272 10.55 -12.04 -17.76
C ILE A 272 10.30 -13.19 -18.75
N LYS A 273 10.02 -14.39 -18.25
CA LYS A 273 9.70 -15.54 -19.10
C LYS A 273 8.45 -15.30 -19.94
N ILE A 274 7.35 -14.82 -19.33
CA ILE A 274 6.10 -14.50 -20.04
C ILE A 274 6.34 -13.43 -21.10
N GLN A 275 7.08 -12.37 -20.76
CA GLN A 275 7.43 -11.29 -21.69
C GLN A 275 8.22 -11.82 -22.90
N ASN A 276 9.22 -12.67 -22.67
CA ASN A 276 10.02 -13.29 -23.73
C ASN A 276 9.19 -14.24 -24.60
N ASP A 277 8.34 -15.06 -24.00
CA ASP A 277 7.48 -15.99 -24.73
C ASP A 277 6.42 -15.25 -25.57
N PHE A 278 5.90 -14.11 -25.07
CA PHE A 278 5.00 -13.25 -25.82
C PHE A 278 5.70 -12.56 -26.99
N ALA A 279 6.88 -11.96 -26.76
CA ALA A 279 7.68 -11.32 -27.80
C ALA A 279 8.11 -12.31 -28.89
N GLY A 280 8.45 -13.54 -28.49
CA GLY A 280 8.76 -14.66 -29.38
C GLY A 280 7.54 -15.31 -30.04
N LYS A 281 6.32 -14.77 -29.85
CA LYS A 281 5.04 -15.30 -30.37
C LYS A 281 4.73 -16.75 -29.96
N LYS A 282 5.36 -17.25 -28.88
CA LYS A 282 5.07 -18.55 -28.26
C LYS A 282 3.83 -18.51 -27.38
N LEU A 283 3.50 -17.33 -26.86
CA LEU A 283 2.25 -17.04 -26.17
C LEU A 283 1.42 -16.04 -26.98
N LYS A 284 0.11 -16.26 -27.01
CA LYS A 284 -0.86 -15.32 -27.61
C LYS A 284 -2.02 -15.12 -26.65
N PHE A 285 -2.56 -13.90 -26.62
CA PHE A 285 -3.79 -13.62 -25.91
C PHE A 285 -4.99 -13.81 -26.83
N VAL A 286 -6.02 -14.45 -26.29
CA VAL A 286 -7.30 -14.66 -26.95
C VAL A 286 -8.40 -14.18 -26.01
N THR A 287 -9.20 -13.22 -26.46
CA THR A 287 -10.39 -12.75 -25.73
C THR A 287 -11.60 -13.61 -26.08
N LYS A 288 -12.34 -14.07 -25.07
CA LYS A 288 -13.59 -14.83 -25.24
C LYS A 288 -14.73 -14.13 -24.50
N MET A 289 -15.76 -13.75 -25.23
CA MET A 289 -17.02 -13.29 -24.65
C MET A 289 -17.75 -14.52 -24.12
N GLU A 290 -18.03 -14.55 -22.82
CA GLU A 290 -18.61 -15.72 -22.17
C GLU A 290 -20.14 -15.62 -22.19
N HIS A 291 -20.81 -16.64 -22.70
CA HIS A 291 -22.27 -16.69 -22.73
C HIS A 291 -22.82 -17.26 -21.43
N MET A 292 -23.65 -16.48 -20.74
CA MET A 292 -24.15 -16.79 -19.39
C MET A 292 -25.16 -17.95 -19.33
N LYS A 293 -25.71 -18.36 -20.48
CA LYS A 293 -26.64 -19.51 -20.58
C LYS A 293 -25.94 -20.86 -20.38
N ILE A 294 -24.61 -20.90 -20.37
CA ILE A 294 -23.82 -22.11 -20.15
C ILE A 294 -23.54 -22.20 -18.65
N LYS A 295 -23.91 -23.33 -18.04
CA LYS A 295 -23.60 -23.63 -16.63
C LYS A 295 -22.08 -23.54 -16.45
N GLN A 296 -21.64 -22.49 -15.76
CA GLN A 296 -20.22 -22.28 -15.49
C GLN A 296 -19.73 -23.40 -14.57
N ASP A 297 -18.72 -24.14 -15.02
CA ASP A 297 -18.17 -25.22 -14.23
C ASP A 297 -17.42 -24.67 -12.99
N ALA A 298 -17.26 -25.50 -11.95
CA ALA A 298 -16.59 -25.08 -10.71
C ALA A 298 -15.12 -24.66 -10.91
N LYS A 299 -14.44 -25.22 -11.91
CA LYS A 299 -13.05 -24.89 -12.26
C LYS A 299 -12.97 -23.50 -12.92
N PHE A 300 -13.97 -23.13 -13.71
CA PHE A 300 -14.10 -21.81 -14.33
C PHE A 300 -14.29 -20.74 -13.24
N VAL A 301 -15.27 -20.94 -12.36
CA VAL A 301 -15.56 -20.01 -11.26
C VAL A 301 -14.35 -19.86 -10.33
N SER A 302 -13.72 -20.97 -9.93
CA SER A 302 -12.52 -20.93 -9.09
C SER A 302 -11.33 -20.23 -9.77
N SER A 303 -11.16 -20.41 -11.09
CA SER A 303 -10.12 -19.72 -11.85
C SER A 303 -10.34 -18.20 -11.81
N LEU A 304 -11.56 -17.73 -12.09
CA LEU A 304 -11.88 -16.30 -12.02
C LEU A 304 -11.74 -15.75 -10.60
N ASN A 305 -12.21 -16.48 -9.60
CA ASN A 305 -12.08 -16.07 -8.20
C ASN A 305 -10.62 -15.94 -7.78
N SER A 306 -9.74 -16.85 -8.24
CA SER A 306 -8.30 -16.77 -7.94
C SER A 306 -7.64 -15.51 -8.52
N ILE A 307 -8.11 -15.03 -9.67
CA ILE A 307 -7.62 -13.81 -10.33
C ILE A 307 -8.24 -12.58 -9.64
N PHE A 308 -9.53 -12.63 -9.32
CA PHE A 308 -10.25 -11.60 -8.60
C PHE A 308 -9.61 -11.29 -7.24
N LEU A 309 -9.24 -12.33 -6.48
CA LEU A 309 -8.55 -12.19 -5.19
C LEU A 309 -7.12 -11.60 -5.32
N GLN A 310 -6.57 -11.47 -6.53
CA GLN A 310 -5.33 -10.73 -6.75
C GLN A 310 -5.56 -9.22 -6.86
N LEU A 311 -6.78 -8.74 -7.11
CA LEU A 311 -7.06 -7.31 -7.07
C LEU A 311 -6.86 -6.75 -5.66
N PRO A 312 -6.49 -5.47 -5.51
CA PRO A 312 -6.65 -4.74 -4.26
C PRO A 312 -8.07 -4.84 -3.69
N ARG A 313 -8.22 -4.91 -2.36
CA ARG A 313 -9.53 -5.09 -1.71
C ARG A 313 -10.59 -4.06 -2.16
N PRO A 314 -10.31 -2.74 -2.25
CA PRO A 314 -11.33 -1.78 -2.68
C PRO A 314 -11.79 -1.95 -4.13
N LEU A 315 -11.04 -2.69 -4.94
CA LEU A 315 -11.37 -2.98 -6.34
C LEU A 315 -12.14 -4.31 -6.49
N ARG A 316 -12.40 -5.03 -5.40
CA ARG A 316 -13.11 -6.31 -5.37
C ARG A 316 -14.61 -6.11 -5.15
N PHE A 317 -15.30 -5.65 -6.19
CA PHE A 317 -16.76 -5.48 -6.14
C PHE A 317 -17.46 -6.84 -5.94
N ASN A 318 -18.49 -6.84 -5.09
CA ASN A 318 -19.29 -8.03 -4.76
C ASN A 318 -18.47 -9.21 -4.22
N GLU A 319 -17.38 -8.97 -3.46
CA GLU A 319 -16.46 -10.04 -2.98
C GLU A 319 -17.20 -11.22 -2.31
N ASN A 320 -18.17 -10.95 -1.44
CA ASN A 320 -18.95 -11.99 -0.75
C ASN A 320 -19.84 -12.84 -1.68
N ASN A 321 -20.29 -12.25 -2.80
CA ASN A 321 -21.23 -12.87 -3.74
C ASN A 321 -20.62 -12.98 -5.14
N PHE A 322 -19.29 -13.03 -5.25
CA PHE A 322 -18.59 -12.94 -6.54
C PHE A 322 -19.07 -14.04 -7.49
N SER A 323 -19.11 -15.30 -7.02
CA SER A 323 -19.58 -16.45 -7.78
C SER A 323 -21.01 -16.31 -8.31
N GLU A 324 -21.92 -15.73 -7.52
CA GLU A 324 -23.31 -15.49 -7.92
C GLU A 324 -23.39 -14.37 -8.96
N SER A 325 -22.57 -13.32 -8.81
CA SER A 325 -22.54 -12.22 -9.77
C SER A 325 -22.06 -12.62 -11.17
N LEU A 326 -21.36 -13.76 -11.29
CA LEU A 326 -20.94 -14.34 -12.58
C LEU A 326 -22.09 -14.97 -13.38
N THR A 327 -23.27 -15.17 -12.79
CA THR A 327 -24.42 -15.82 -13.45
C THR A 327 -25.63 -14.90 -13.67
N ASN A 328 -25.58 -13.64 -13.19
CA ASN A 328 -26.63 -12.64 -13.43
C ASN A 328 -26.76 -12.35 -14.94
N SER A 329 -27.96 -12.52 -15.50
CA SER A 329 -28.23 -12.35 -16.94
C SER A 329 -27.84 -11.01 -17.57
N GLU A 330 -27.68 -9.96 -16.77
CA GLU A 330 -27.28 -8.62 -17.22
C GLU A 330 -25.77 -8.38 -17.13
N THR A 331 -25.00 -9.35 -16.62
CA THR A 331 -23.55 -9.26 -16.52
C THR A 331 -22.90 -9.46 -17.90
N ILE A 332 -22.02 -8.54 -18.27
CA ILE A 332 -21.04 -8.76 -19.35
C ILE A 332 -19.81 -9.41 -18.73
N LEU A 333 -19.41 -10.57 -19.24
CA LEU A 333 -18.19 -11.26 -18.84
C LEU A 333 -17.35 -11.60 -20.07
N THR A 334 -16.11 -11.11 -20.08
CA THR A 334 -15.11 -11.45 -21.11
C THR A 334 -13.87 -11.99 -20.42
N THR A 335 -13.41 -13.17 -20.83
CA THR A 335 -12.16 -13.75 -20.34
C THR A 335 -11.01 -13.49 -21.30
N LEU A 336 -9.80 -13.42 -20.74
CA LEU A 336 -8.55 -13.43 -21.47
C LEU A 336 -7.86 -14.77 -21.25
N ARG A 337 -7.52 -15.44 -22.34
CA ARG A 337 -6.99 -16.80 -22.34
C ARG A 337 -5.67 -16.89 -23.10
N LEU A 338 -4.88 -17.89 -22.76
CA LEU A 338 -3.63 -18.19 -23.46
C LEU A 338 -3.87 -19.12 -24.66
N ASN A 339 -3.34 -18.72 -25.81
CA ASN A 339 -3.20 -19.46 -27.07
C ASN A 339 -4.49 -19.84 -27.81
N THR A 340 -5.53 -20.29 -27.10
CA THR A 340 -6.80 -20.75 -27.69
C THR A 340 -7.99 -20.24 -26.88
N LEU A 341 -9.20 -20.33 -27.46
CA LEU A 341 -10.47 -19.96 -26.80
C LEU A 341 -10.81 -20.83 -25.59
N ASP A 342 -10.21 -22.02 -25.46
CA ASP A 342 -10.41 -22.92 -24.31
C ASP A 342 -9.13 -23.06 -23.47
N GLY A 343 -8.13 -22.22 -23.73
CA GLY A 343 -6.90 -22.17 -22.98
C GLY A 343 -7.08 -21.64 -21.55
N PRO A 344 -6.00 -21.68 -20.74
CA PRO A 344 -5.99 -21.17 -19.38
C PRO A 344 -6.45 -19.70 -19.32
N ILE A 345 -7.34 -19.39 -18.38
CA ILE A 345 -7.78 -18.02 -18.11
C ILE A 345 -6.70 -17.31 -17.31
N ILE A 346 -6.30 -16.14 -17.77
CA ILE A 346 -5.29 -15.28 -17.13
C ILE A 346 -5.82 -13.89 -16.78
N GLY A 347 -7.06 -13.58 -17.16
CA GLY A 347 -7.72 -12.34 -16.82
C GLY A 347 -9.17 -12.31 -17.24
N PHE A 348 -9.88 -11.29 -16.80
CA PHE A 348 -11.25 -11.03 -17.22
C PHE A 348 -11.64 -9.56 -17.05
N ALA A 349 -12.62 -9.14 -17.85
CA ALA A 349 -13.40 -7.93 -17.63
C ALA A 349 -14.84 -8.36 -17.31
N LYS A 350 -15.39 -7.76 -16.27
CA LYS A 350 -16.73 -8.03 -15.76
C LYS A 350 -17.44 -6.71 -15.47
N GLY A 351 -18.75 -6.70 -15.65
CA GLY A 351 -19.54 -5.51 -15.38
C GLY A 351 -21.00 -5.74 -15.71
N GLY A 352 -21.84 -4.74 -15.48
CA GLY A 352 -23.28 -4.81 -15.72
C GLY A 352 -23.93 -3.45 -15.47
N PRO A 353 -25.27 -3.35 -15.52
CA PRO A 353 -25.97 -2.10 -15.26
C PRO A 353 -25.48 -1.41 -13.99
N LEU A 354 -25.29 -0.10 -14.04
CA LEU A 354 -24.81 0.69 -12.90
C LEU A 354 -25.68 0.50 -11.65
N GLU A 355 -26.98 0.32 -11.85
CA GLU A 355 -27.98 0.12 -10.79
C GLU A 355 -27.76 -1.16 -9.97
N ASN A 356 -26.94 -2.10 -10.45
CA ASN A 356 -26.63 -3.34 -9.75
C ASN A 356 -25.47 -3.18 -8.75
N TYR A 357 -24.90 -1.97 -8.61
CA TYR A 357 -23.73 -1.71 -7.78
C TYR A 357 -24.02 -0.72 -6.65
N ASN A 358 -23.64 -1.11 -5.43
CA ASN A 358 -23.60 -0.21 -4.29
C ASN A 358 -22.28 0.56 -4.30
N LEU A 359 -22.31 1.76 -4.87
CA LEU A 359 -21.16 2.66 -4.92
C LEU A 359 -20.97 3.41 -3.60
N ARG A 360 -19.78 4.01 -3.43
CA ARG A 360 -19.48 4.88 -2.30
C ARG A 360 -20.43 6.08 -2.29
N VAL A 361 -20.86 6.51 -1.10
CA VAL A 361 -21.92 7.54 -0.92
C VAL A 361 -21.54 8.91 -1.48
N GLU A 362 -20.25 9.16 -1.63
CA GLU A 362 -19.66 10.37 -2.20
C GLU A 362 -19.80 10.42 -3.74
N ILE A 363 -20.14 9.28 -4.37
CA ILE A 363 -20.33 9.21 -5.82
C ILE A 363 -21.74 9.68 -6.17
N ASN A 364 -21.83 10.87 -6.75
CA ASN A 364 -23.07 11.42 -7.28
C ASN A 364 -23.08 11.34 -8.81
N ASP A 365 -23.37 10.15 -9.35
CA ASP A 365 -23.47 9.94 -10.79
C ASP A 365 -24.87 10.32 -11.30
N LEU A 366 -24.96 11.39 -12.09
CA LEU A 366 -26.21 11.89 -12.67
C LEU A 366 -26.94 10.90 -13.58
N ASN A 367 -26.32 9.80 -13.99
CA ASN A 367 -26.95 8.75 -14.78
C ASN A 367 -27.42 7.54 -13.96
N HIS A 368 -27.11 7.50 -12.66
CA HIS A 368 -27.60 6.45 -11.79
C HIS A 368 -29.14 6.44 -11.75
N GLY A 369 -29.75 5.27 -11.99
CA GLY A 369 -31.20 5.09 -12.00
C GLY A 369 -31.86 5.34 -13.36
N LYS A 370 -31.11 5.82 -14.37
CA LYS A 370 -31.61 6.02 -15.74
C LYS A 370 -31.51 4.77 -16.61
N ARG A 371 -30.85 3.70 -16.14
CA ARG A 371 -30.64 2.44 -16.87
C ARG A 371 -29.96 2.59 -18.23
N ASN A 372 -29.18 3.67 -18.39
CA ASN A 372 -28.45 3.99 -19.61
C ASN A 372 -26.92 3.88 -19.44
N THR A 373 -26.47 3.45 -18.25
CA THR A 373 -25.04 3.38 -17.91
C THR A 373 -24.65 1.97 -17.50
N ILE A 374 -23.55 1.49 -18.06
CA ILE A 374 -22.92 0.23 -17.65
C ILE A 374 -21.71 0.50 -16.77
N PHE A 375 -21.58 -0.24 -15.68
CA PHE A 375 -20.40 -0.22 -14.83
C PHE A 375 -19.43 -1.34 -15.24
N LEU A 376 -18.19 -0.96 -15.57
CA LEU A 376 -17.08 -1.88 -15.76
C LEU A 376 -16.32 -2.00 -14.42
N GLU A 377 -16.37 -3.19 -13.83
CA GLU A 377 -15.52 -3.51 -12.68
C GLU A 377 -14.03 -3.40 -13.07
N PRO A 378 -13.14 -3.14 -12.10
CA PRO A 378 -11.70 -3.10 -12.35
C PRO A 378 -11.22 -4.37 -13.08
N ILE A 379 -10.49 -4.17 -14.18
CA ILE A 379 -9.99 -5.28 -14.98
C ILE A 379 -9.05 -6.14 -14.14
N ALA A 380 -9.34 -7.44 -14.10
CA ALA A 380 -8.56 -8.39 -13.33
C ALA A 380 -7.62 -9.16 -14.26
N LEU A 381 -6.33 -9.15 -13.94
CA LEU A 381 -5.31 -9.93 -14.63
C LEU A 381 -4.40 -10.58 -13.60
N SER A 382 -4.04 -11.83 -13.86
CA SER A 382 -3.02 -12.53 -13.11
C SER A 382 -1.71 -11.75 -13.15
N MET A 383 -1.01 -11.70 -12.02
CA MET A 383 0.36 -11.17 -11.95
C MET A 383 1.23 -11.85 -13.01
N GLY A 384 2.13 -11.09 -13.63
CA GLY A 384 2.93 -11.57 -14.76
C GLY A 384 2.44 -11.13 -16.15
N TYR A 385 1.14 -10.83 -16.30
CA TYR A 385 0.54 -10.54 -17.61
C TYR A 385 0.20 -9.05 -17.84
N TRP A 386 0.39 -8.21 -16.82
CA TRP A 386 0.25 -6.75 -16.95
C TRP A 386 1.32 -6.19 -17.91
N GLY A 387 0.99 -5.12 -18.64
CA GLY A 387 1.91 -4.45 -19.57
C GLY A 387 1.97 -5.01 -21.00
N LEU A 388 1.31 -6.14 -21.26
CA LEU A 388 1.37 -6.83 -22.56
C LEU A 388 0.16 -6.52 -23.47
N GLY A 389 -0.55 -5.41 -23.23
CA GLY A 389 -1.78 -5.05 -23.96
C GLY A 389 -3.03 -5.87 -23.57
N ALA A 390 -2.89 -6.83 -22.66
CA ALA A 390 -3.96 -7.69 -22.13
C ALA A 390 -5.18 -6.90 -21.64
N GLY A 391 -4.95 -5.90 -20.78
CA GLY A 391 -6.03 -5.10 -20.20
C GLY A 391 -6.76 -4.24 -21.24
N HIS A 392 -6.05 -3.76 -22.25
CA HIS A 392 -6.66 -3.02 -23.36
C HIS A 392 -7.61 -3.91 -24.16
N GLY A 393 -7.18 -5.13 -24.52
CA GLY A 393 -8.05 -6.07 -25.25
C GLY A 393 -9.33 -6.44 -24.50
N LEU A 394 -9.21 -6.70 -23.20
CA LEU A 394 -10.37 -6.93 -22.32
C LEU A 394 -11.32 -5.72 -22.29
N ARG A 395 -10.78 -4.50 -22.12
CA ARG A 395 -11.58 -3.27 -22.12
C ARG A 395 -12.32 -3.06 -23.43
N GLN A 396 -11.64 -3.23 -24.56
CA GLN A 396 -12.24 -3.04 -25.89
C GLN A 396 -13.37 -4.03 -26.15
N SER A 397 -13.16 -5.31 -25.79
CA SER A 397 -14.22 -6.33 -25.90
C SER A 397 -15.42 -5.99 -25.02
N PHE A 398 -15.20 -5.43 -23.83
CA PHE A 398 -16.28 -5.00 -22.94
C PHE A 398 -17.05 -3.81 -23.53
N LEU A 399 -16.33 -2.77 -23.99
CA LEU A 399 -16.92 -1.58 -24.63
C LEU A 399 -17.80 -1.94 -25.83
N MET A 400 -17.34 -2.85 -26.69
CA MET A 400 -18.10 -3.31 -27.85
C MET A 400 -19.42 -4.00 -27.45
N GLN A 401 -19.41 -4.82 -26.40
CA GLN A 401 -20.62 -5.46 -25.88
C GLN A 401 -21.56 -4.44 -25.23
N ALA A 402 -21.03 -3.49 -24.46
CA ALA A 402 -21.80 -2.39 -23.90
C ALA A 402 -22.54 -1.57 -24.98
N HIS A 403 -21.84 -1.21 -26.05
CA HIS A 403 -22.44 -0.53 -27.19
C HIS A 403 -23.52 -1.40 -27.88
N THR A 404 -23.28 -2.71 -28.04
CA THR A 404 -24.26 -3.63 -28.63
C THR A 404 -25.52 -3.78 -27.76
N MET A 405 -25.40 -3.55 -26.45
CA MET A 405 -26.51 -3.53 -25.50
C MET A 405 -27.21 -2.17 -25.40
N ASN A 406 -26.84 -1.19 -26.25
CA ASN A 406 -27.41 0.16 -26.31
C ASN A 406 -27.25 0.98 -25.01
N TYR A 407 -26.13 0.81 -24.30
CA TYR A 407 -25.78 1.75 -23.24
C TYR A 407 -25.20 3.04 -23.83
N ASP A 408 -25.58 4.19 -23.26
CA ASP A 408 -25.07 5.51 -23.65
C ASP A 408 -23.74 5.82 -22.97
N TYR A 409 -23.52 5.26 -21.78
CA TYR A 409 -22.37 5.57 -20.94
C TYR A 409 -21.74 4.32 -20.34
N LEU A 410 -20.43 4.37 -20.15
CA LEU A 410 -19.67 3.45 -19.31
C LEU A 410 -19.07 4.18 -18.13
N THR A 411 -19.14 3.61 -16.94
CA THR A 411 -18.45 4.10 -15.74
C THR A 411 -17.58 3.03 -15.11
N SER A 412 -16.56 3.44 -14.36
CA SER A 412 -15.61 2.54 -13.72
C SER A 412 -14.70 3.30 -12.74
N PHE A 413 -13.79 2.58 -12.08
CA PHE A 413 -12.71 3.14 -11.28
C PHE A 413 -11.37 2.96 -11.98
N ALA A 414 -10.49 3.96 -11.90
CA ALA A 414 -9.11 3.84 -12.34
C ALA A 414 -8.22 4.85 -11.59
N PHE A 415 -6.90 4.66 -11.68
CA PHE A 415 -5.95 5.66 -11.18
C PHE A 415 -6.16 7.00 -11.89
N ARG A 416 -6.07 8.10 -11.14
CA ARG A 416 -6.24 9.48 -11.64
C ARG A 416 -5.47 9.74 -12.94
N ASP A 417 -4.23 9.28 -13.04
CA ASP A 417 -3.37 9.53 -14.21
C ASP A 417 -3.84 8.74 -15.44
N VAL A 418 -4.43 7.56 -15.23
CA VAL A 418 -5.05 6.76 -16.31
C VAL A 418 -6.28 7.48 -16.84
N ILE A 419 -7.11 8.06 -15.96
CA ILE A 419 -8.29 8.81 -16.37
C ILE A 419 -7.89 10.11 -17.07
N ALA A 420 -6.91 10.84 -16.51
CA ALA A 420 -6.39 12.07 -17.12
C ALA A 420 -5.86 11.81 -18.54
N SER A 421 -5.14 10.71 -18.76
CA SER A 421 -4.69 10.28 -20.09
C SER A 421 -5.86 10.05 -21.06
N ARG A 422 -6.98 9.46 -20.59
CA ARG A 422 -8.19 9.25 -21.39
C ARG A 422 -8.92 10.55 -21.71
N VAL A 423 -9.07 11.43 -20.72
CA VAL A 423 -9.69 12.77 -20.87
C VAL A 423 -8.94 13.60 -21.91
N ASN A 424 -7.60 13.56 -21.87
CA ASN A 424 -6.75 14.26 -22.84
C ASN A 424 -6.62 13.53 -24.19
N GLY A 425 -7.11 12.30 -24.26
CA GLY A 425 -7.07 11.47 -25.46
C GLY A 425 -8.30 11.67 -26.33
N MET A 426 -8.60 10.65 -27.15
CA MET A 426 -9.81 10.63 -27.99
C MET A 426 -11.02 10.02 -27.29
N GLU A 427 -10.84 9.44 -26.09
CA GLU A 427 -11.97 8.93 -25.30
C GLU A 427 -12.72 10.14 -24.70
N LYS A 428 -14.06 10.17 -24.84
CA LYS A 428 -14.92 11.17 -24.18
C LYS A 428 -15.06 10.86 -22.68
N ALA A 429 -13.93 10.79 -21.99
CA ALA A 429 -13.86 10.48 -20.58
C ALA A 429 -13.98 11.76 -19.74
N GLU A 430 -14.61 11.65 -18.56
CA GLU A 430 -14.68 12.71 -17.57
C GLU A 430 -14.57 12.15 -16.15
N PHE A 431 -13.99 12.96 -15.25
CA PHE A 431 -14.01 12.66 -13.83
C PHE A 431 -15.41 12.93 -13.27
N VAL A 432 -16.00 11.96 -12.59
CA VAL A 432 -17.26 12.13 -11.87
C VAL A 432 -16.98 12.43 -10.40
N THR A 433 -16.10 11.64 -9.77
CA THR A 433 -15.69 11.84 -8.37
C THR A 433 -14.22 11.53 -8.20
N LYS A 434 -13.48 12.44 -7.56
CA LYS A 434 -12.07 12.25 -7.20
C LYS A 434 -11.97 11.89 -5.72
N PHE A 435 -11.14 10.92 -5.40
CA PHE A 435 -10.89 10.50 -4.03
C PHE A 435 -9.46 10.84 -3.65
N ASP A 436 -9.28 11.58 -2.57
CA ASP A 436 -7.98 11.80 -1.96
C ASP A 436 -7.99 11.16 -0.57
N PRO A 437 -6.86 10.60 -0.12
CA PRO A 437 -5.58 10.46 -0.83
C PRO A 437 -5.46 9.23 -1.76
N GLU A 438 -6.49 8.39 -1.89
CA GLU A 438 -6.43 7.12 -2.65
C GLU A 438 -6.22 7.30 -4.18
N ARG A 439 -6.75 8.35 -4.81
CA ARG A 439 -6.62 8.61 -6.26
C ARG A 439 -7.11 7.47 -7.18
N TRP A 440 -7.90 6.53 -6.66
CA TRP A 440 -8.76 5.64 -7.46
C TRP A 440 -10.07 6.33 -7.73
N ASP A 441 -10.05 7.21 -8.72
CA ASP A 441 -11.17 8.07 -9.06
C ASP A 441 -12.24 7.31 -9.84
N TYR A 442 -13.47 7.76 -9.68
CA TYR A 442 -14.62 7.29 -10.43
C TYR A 442 -14.82 8.18 -11.66
N TYR A 443 -14.91 7.56 -12.84
CA TYR A 443 -14.99 8.24 -14.13
C TYR A 443 -16.09 7.69 -15.01
N ARG A 444 -16.51 8.51 -15.97
CA ARG A 444 -17.50 8.17 -16.99
C ARG A 444 -16.94 8.36 -18.38
N VAL A 445 -17.41 7.56 -19.33
CA VAL A 445 -17.12 7.65 -20.76
C VAL A 445 -18.44 7.62 -21.52
N THR A 446 -18.59 8.49 -22.51
CA THR A 446 -19.69 8.41 -23.48
C THR A 446 -19.35 7.34 -24.52
N LEU A 447 -20.26 6.39 -24.75
CA LEU A 447 -20.07 5.25 -25.66
C LEU A 447 -20.34 5.61 -27.13
#